data_AF-A0A059XLZ4-F1
#
_entry.id   AF-A0A059XLZ4-F1
#
_cell.length_a   1.000
_cell.length_b   1.000
_cell.length_c   1.000
_cell.angle_alpha   90.00
_cell.angle_beta   90.00
_cell.angle_gamma   90.00
#
_symmetry.space_group_name_H-M   'P 1'
#
loop_
_entity.id
_entity.type
_entity.pdbx_description
1 polymer ?
#
loop_
_entity_poly.entity_id
_entity_poly.type
_entity_poly.pdbx_seq_one_letter_code
_entity_poly.pdbx_strand_id
1 'polypeptide(L)'
;MKNLISFFDRSKGKWISQRTTYELYNKNMSSVQSQMTMKIGNSLSGSIILGSLNWGDIYRQVSHYAKSSSRSEYDNKFNLQFSNQLNNHKLLTLCIVTDASLISFKTRYGSTTIDETYWFATNNLRLSTSIVKRFNTCVAVSFCSEIKI
;
A
#
# COMPACT_ATOMS: atom_id res chain seq x y z
N MET A 1 -3.14 -16.64 0.23
CA MET A 1 -4.05 -15.74 -0.52
C MET A 1 -5.24 -15.23 0.32
N LYS A 2 -5.89 -16.04 1.16
CA LYS A 2 -7.06 -15.63 1.98
C LYS A 2 -6.85 -14.34 2.77
N ASN A 3 -5.78 -14.26 3.58
CA ASN A 3 -5.48 -13.08 4.40
C ASN A 3 -5.25 -11.81 3.57
N LEU A 4 -4.60 -11.92 2.41
CA LEU A 4 -4.39 -10.80 1.48
C LEU A 4 -5.74 -10.24 1.03
N ILE A 5 -6.62 -11.12 0.52
CA ILE A 5 -7.95 -10.71 0.04
C ILE A 5 -8.77 -10.11 1.18
N SER A 6 -8.77 -10.76 2.36
CA SER A 6 -9.46 -10.24 3.55
C SER A 6 -8.98 -8.85 3.96
N PHE A 7 -7.68 -8.57 3.88
CA PHE A 7 -7.15 -7.24 4.20
C PHE A 7 -7.69 -6.16 3.24
N PHE A 8 -7.69 -6.44 1.93
CA PHE A 8 -8.22 -5.51 0.92
C PHE A 8 -9.73 -5.35 1.02
N ASP A 9 -10.46 -6.42 1.35
CA ASP A 9 -11.90 -6.37 1.59
C ASP A 9 -12.25 -5.47 2.78
N ARG A 10 -11.55 -5.63 3.91
CA ARG A 10 -11.70 -4.74 5.09
C ARG A 10 -11.36 -3.28 4.77
N SER A 11 -10.40 -3.07 3.86
CA SER A 11 -9.98 -1.74 3.42
C SER A 11 -11.00 -1.04 2.54
N LYS A 12 -12.01 -1.73 1.99
CA LYS A 12 -13.06 -1.13 1.14
C LYS A 12 -13.83 -0.04 1.90
N GLY A 13 -14.08 1.09 1.25
CA GLY A 13 -14.89 2.18 1.80
C GLY A 13 -14.25 3.55 1.60
N LYS A 14 -14.81 4.55 2.29
CA LYS A 14 -14.24 5.91 2.37
C LYS A 14 -13.50 6.07 3.69
N TRP A 15 -12.41 6.80 3.65
CA TRP A 15 -11.52 7.02 4.78
C TRP A 15 -11.11 8.48 4.85
N ILE A 16 -11.08 9.05 6.04
CA ILE A 16 -10.37 10.31 6.32
C ILE A 16 -8.97 9.93 6.76
N SER A 17 -7.96 10.44 6.08
CA SER A 17 -6.55 10.16 6.33
C SER A 17 -5.86 11.41 6.88
N GLN A 18 -5.12 11.25 7.97
CA GLN A 18 -4.21 12.25 8.52
C GLN A 18 -2.80 11.66 8.48
N ARG A 19 -1.95 12.20 7.60
CA ARG A 19 -0.56 11.77 7.45
C ARG A 19 0.39 12.84 7.96
N THR A 20 1.30 12.43 8.82
CA THR A 20 2.46 13.21 9.25
C THR A 20 3.72 12.64 8.60
N THR A 21 4.52 13.50 7.98
CA THR A 21 5.80 13.12 7.36
C THR A 21 6.92 13.94 7.97
N TYR A 22 7.99 13.28 8.38
CA TYR A 22 9.24 13.91 8.79
C TYR A 22 10.31 13.67 7.72
N GLU A 23 10.83 14.75 7.14
CA GLU A 23 11.91 14.73 6.16
C GLU A 23 13.26 14.90 6.88
N LEU A 24 14.12 13.88 6.79
CA LEU A 24 15.35 13.82 7.57
C LEU A 24 16.39 14.84 7.10
N TYR A 25 16.46 15.11 5.80
CA TYR A 25 17.47 16.02 5.23
C TYR A 25 17.29 17.46 5.72
N ASN A 26 16.05 17.97 5.67
CA ASN A 26 15.72 19.33 6.08
C ASN A 26 15.25 19.44 7.53
N LYS A 27 15.09 18.30 8.24
CA LYS A 27 14.51 18.21 9.59
C LYS A 27 13.13 18.87 9.68
N ASN A 28 12.35 18.79 8.60
CA ASN A 28 11.05 19.42 8.50
C ASN A 28 9.94 18.39 8.73
N MET A 29 8.83 18.85 9.31
CA MET A 29 7.63 18.05 9.52
C MET A 29 6.47 18.68 8.77
N SER A 30 5.73 17.87 8.03
CA SER A 30 4.48 18.27 7.39
C SER A 30 3.34 17.36 7.82
N SER A 31 2.13 17.91 7.86
CA SER A 31 0.90 17.17 8.14
C SER A 31 -0.12 17.46 7.04
N VAL A 32 -0.71 16.41 6.50
CA VAL A 32 -1.66 16.49 5.39
C VAL A 32 -2.89 15.67 5.73
N GLN A 33 -4.06 16.31 5.66
CA GLN A 33 -5.34 15.64 5.68
C GLN A 33 -5.77 15.33 4.24
N SER A 34 -6.35 14.15 4.03
CA SER A 34 -6.93 13.77 2.73
C SER A 34 -8.14 12.86 2.92
N GLN A 35 -8.95 12.73 1.88
CA GLN A 35 -9.98 11.70 1.81
C GLN A 35 -9.52 10.60 0.85
N MET A 36 -9.69 9.36 1.26
CA MET A 36 -9.29 8.18 0.51
C MET A 36 -10.50 7.30 0.24
N THR A 37 -10.71 6.90 -1.01
CA THR A 37 -11.74 5.91 -1.35
C THR A 37 -11.09 4.65 -1.89
N MET A 38 -11.51 3.51 -1.34
CA MET A 38 -11.01 2.19 -1.66
C MET A 38 -12.12 1.35 -2.28
N LYS A 39 -11.94 0.96 -3.55
CA LYS A 39 -12.86 0.07 -4.30
C LYS A 39 -12.20 -1.24 -4.69
N ILE A 40 -12.78 -2.36 -4.31
CA ILE A 40 -12.30 -3.69 -4.74
C ILE A 40 -12.39 -3.79 -6.26
N GLY A 41 -11.37 -4.38 -6.88
CA GLY A 41 -11.37 -4.61 -8.31
C GLY A 41 -11.87 -6.01 -8.67
N ASN A 42 -12.35 -6.17 -9.90
CA ASN A 42 -12.73 -7.47 -10.44
C ASN A 42 -11.55 -8.13 -11.13
N SER A 43 -11.61 -9.46 -11.28
CA SER A 43 -10.64 -10.21 -12.09
C SER A 43 -10.83 -9.90 -13.57
N LEU A 44 -9.77 -9.42 -14.22
CA LEU A 44 -9.69 -9.31 -15.68
C LEU A 44 -8.64 -10.32 -16.15
N SER A 45 -8.99 -11.11 -17.17
CA SER A 45 -8.17 -12.19 -17.77
C SER A 45 -6.68 -12.15 -17.42
N GLY A 46 -6.25 -13.02 -16.51
CA GLY A 46 -4.84 -13.21 -16.12
C GLY A 46 -4.30 -12.32 -14.97
N SER A 47 -5.05 -11.32 -14.50
CA SER A 47 -4.67 -10.47 -13.36
C SER A 47 -5.82 -10.23 -12.39
N ILE A 48 -5.55 -10.35 -11.09
CA ILE A 48 -6.54 -10.06 -10.04
C ILE A 48 -6.30 -8.63 -9.56
N ILE A 49 -7.24 -7.72 -9.80
CA ILE A 49 -7.19 -6.39 -9.19
C ILE A 49 -7.63 -6.53 -7.74
N LEU A 50 -6.72 -6.29 -6.80
CA LEU A 50 -7.01 -6.38 -5.36
C LEU A 50 -7.72 -5.11 -4.87
N GLY A 51 -7.36 -3.96 -5.42
CA GLY A 51 -7.98 -2.70 -5.04
C GLY A 51 -7.55 -1.50 -5.88
N SER A 52 -8.46 -0.55 -6.01
CA SER A 52 -8.22 0.80 -6.51
C SER A 52 -8.39 1.81 -5.38
N LEU A 53 -7.34 2.58 -5.11
CA LEU A 53 -7.24 3.61 -4.10
C LEU A 53 -7.23 4.97 -4.80
N ASN A 54 -8.03 5.91 -4.31
CA ASN A 54 -8.09 7.28 -4.82
C ASN A 54 -8.00 8.28 -3.65
N TRP A 55 -7.07 9.22 -3.74
CA TRP A 55 -6.89 10.38 -2.85
C TRP A 55 -7.02 11.67 -3.65
N GLY A 56 -8.23 12.04 -4.05
CA GLY A 56 -8.46 13.18 -4.93
C GLY A 56 -7.81 12.94 -6.30
N ASP A 57 -6.78 13.72 -6.62
CA ASP A 57 -6.04 13.63 -7.89
C ASP A 57 -5.04 12.47 -7.94
N ILE A 58 -4.74 11.83 -6.81
CA ILE A 58 -3.80 10.70 -6.74
C ILE A 58 -4.57 9.39 -6.82
N TYR A 59 -4.22 8.56 -7.81
CA TYR A 59 -4.79 7.23 -7.99
C TYR A 59 -3.73 6.13 -7.90
N ARG A 60 -4.08 5.02 -7.25
CA ARG A 60 -3.27 3.80 -7.25
C ARG A 60 -4.14 2.58 -7.47
N GLN A 61 -3.76 1.72 -8.41
CA GLN A 61 -4.32 0.38 -8.54
C GLN A 61 -3.29 -0.65 -8.08
N VAL A 62 -3.78 -1.64 -7.34
CA VAL A 62 -3.00 -2.78 -6.85
C VAL A 62 -3.54 -4.03 -7.52
N SER A 63 -2.67 -4.72 -8.27
CA SER A 63 -3.00 -5.98 -8.92
C SER A 63 -2.00 -7.08 -8.57
N HIS A 64 -2.47 -8.32 -8.62
CA HIS A 64 -1.67 -9.53 -8.45
C HIS A 64 -1.63 -10.29 -9.78
N TYR A 65 -0.42 -10.61 -10.23
CA TYR A 65 -0.21 -11.35 -11.48
C TYR A 65 -0.18 -12.86 -11.19
N ALA A 66 -1.15 -13.60 -11.74
CA ALA A 66 -1.37 -15.01 -11.40
C ALA A 66 -0.32 -15.98 -11.99
N LYS A 67 0.58 -15.53 -12.88
CA LYS A 67 1.51 -16.42 -13.60
C LYS A 67 2.89 -16.60 -12.96
N SER A 68 3.23 -15.98 -11.83
CA SER A 68 4.51 -16.32 -11.17
C SER A 68 4.37 -17.63 -10.40
N SER A 69 4.77 -18.71 -11.06
CA SER A 69 4.94 -20.05 -10.54
C SER A 69 6.01 -20.11 -9.44
N SER A 70 5.64 -19.76 -8.23
CA SER A 70 6.29 -20.25 -7.01
C SER A 70 5.19 -20.51 -5.97
N ARG A 71 4.38 -21.52 -6.24
CA ARG A 71 3.49 -22.13 -5.24
C ARG A 71 4.36 -22.72 -4.14
N SER A 72 4.59 -21.97 -3.09
CA SER A 72 4.49 -22.57 -1.77
C SER A 72 3.20 -22.05 -1.17
N GLU A 73 2.29 -22.94 -0.78
CA GLU A 73 1.02 -22.60 -0.13
C GLU A 73 1.22 -21.95 1.26
N TYR A 74 2.48 -21.78 1.68
CA TYR A 74 2.94 -21.24 2.95
C TYR A 74 3.63 -19.87 2.84
N ASP A 75 3.88 -19.34 1.64
CA ASP A 75 4.55 -18.04 1.54
C ASP A 75 3.51 -16.92 1.71
N ASN A 76 3.62 -16.22 2.84
CA ASN A 76 2.91 -14.98 3.12
C ASN A 76 3.38 -13.81 2.24
N LYS A 77 4.17 -14.09 1.21
CA LYS A 77 4.77 -13.11 0.30
C LYS A 77 4.08 -13.13 -1.05
N PHE A 78 3.73 -11.96 -1.56
CA PHE A 78 3.06 -11.77 -2.84
C PHE A 78 3.77 -10.71 -3.65
N ASN A 79 4.09 -11.01 -4.91
CA ASN A 79 4.50 -9.99 -5.85
C ASN A 79 3.25 -9.28 -6.37
N LEU A 80 3.11 -8.01 -6.00
CA LEU A 80 2.04 -7.13 -6.43
C LEU A 80 2.57 -6.10 -7.44
N GLN A 81 1.66 -5.60 -8.23
CA GLN A 81 1.91 -4.58 -9.22
C GLN A 81 1.10 -3.34 -8.85
N PHE A 82 1.81 -2.23 -8.62
CA PHE A 82 1.22 -0.94 -8.34
C PHE A 82 1.28 -0.09 -9.61
N SER A 83 0.15 0.44 -10.04
CA SER A 83 0.06 1.40 -11.15
C SER A 83 -0.58 2.71 -10.69
N ASN A 84 -0.17 3.81 -11.30
CA ASN A 84 -0.75 5.14 -11.10
C ASN A 84 -1.25 5.66 -12.46
N GLN A 85 -2.28 6.50 -12.49
CA GLN A 85 -2.74 7.18 -13.70
C GLN A 85 -1.68 8.14 -14.27
N LEU A 86 -0.83 8.71 -13.41
CA LEU A 86 0.19 9.69 -13.82
C LEU A 86 1.44 9.06 -14.44
N ASN A 87 1.61 7.74 -14.34
CA ASN A 87 2.83 7.08 -14.80
C ASN A 87 2.52 5.71 -15.43
N ASN A 88 2.93 5.53 -16.69
CA ASN A 88 2.76 4.26 -17.41
C ASN A 88 3.64 3.14 -16.86
N HIS A 89 4.61 3.45 -15.99
CA HIS A 89 5.45 2.45 -15.35
C HIS A 89 4.71 1.74 -14.19
N LYS A 90 4.53 0.44 -14.34
CA LYS A 90 4.02 -0.43 -13.28
C LYS A 90 5.15 -0.80 -12.31
N LEU A 91 4.96 -0.54 -11.02
CA LEU A 91 5.94 -0.82 -9.98
C LEU A 91 5.72 -2.20 -9.39
N LEU A 92 6.75 -3.06 -9.46
CA LEU A 92 6.74 -4.33 -8.75
C LEU A 92 6.99 -4.07 -7.26
N THR A 93 6.09 -4.60 -6.44
CA THR A 93 6.07 -4.41 -4.99
C THR A 93 5.95 -5.76 -4.31
N LEU A 94 6.89 -6.06 -3.44
CA LEU A 94 6.78 -7.23 -2.57
C LEU A 94 5.80 -6.91 -1.44
N CYS A 95 4.73 -7.67 -1.34
CA CYS A 95 3.81 -7.63 -0.22
C CYS A 95 4.10 -8.80 0.72
N ILE A 96 4.10 -8.55 2.03
CA ILE A 96 4.22 -9.55 3.08
C ILE A 96 2.96 -9.44 3.95
N VAL A 97 2.21 -10.52 4.07
CA VAL A 97 0.93 -10.58 4.78
C VAL A 97 1.14 -11.36 6.06
N THR A 98 1.14 -10.68 7.20
CA THR A 98 1.21 -11.37 8.49
C THR A 98 -0.12 -12.05 8.78
N ASP A 99 -1.22 -11.30 8.65
CA ASP A 99 -2.59 -11.78 8.82
C ASP A 99 -3.59 -10.86 8.08
N ALA A 100 -4.89 -11.05 8.28
CA ALA A 100 -5.96 -10.26 7.64
C ALA A 100 -6.06 -8.80 8.14
N SER A 101 -5.25 -8.41 9.11
CA SER A 101 -5.21 -7.10 9.75
C SER A 101 -3.87 -6.38 9.59
N LEU A 102 -2.80 -7.06 9.19
CA LEU A 102 -1.45 -6.51 9.10
C LEU A 102 -0.75 -6.95 7.81
N ILE A 103 -0.33 -5.97 7.01
CA ILE A 103 0.47 -6.20 5.80
C ILE A 103 1.62 -5.20 5.71
N SER A 104 2.70 -5.61 5.04
CA SER A 104 3.81 -4.76 4.68
C SER A 104 4.06 -4.78 3.18
N PHE A 105 4.52 -3.67 2.64
CA PHE A 105 4.89 -3.49 1.25
C PHE A 105 6.34 -3.02 1.17
N LYS A 106 7.05 -3.54 0.18
CA LYS A 106 8.38 -3.08 -0.18
C LYS A 106 8.42 -2.82 -1.68
N THR A 107 8.45 -1.54 -2.03
CA THR A 107 8.50 -1.06 -3.40
C THR A 107 9.89 -0.51 -3.70
N ARG A 108 10.42 -0.82 -4.88
CA ARG A 108 11.67 -0.23 -5.38
C ARG A 108 11.42 0.51 -6.69
N TYR A 109 11.92 1.73 -6.76
CA TYR A 109 11.90 2.56 -7.96
C TYR A 109 13.28 3.23 -8.15
N GLY A 110 14.07 2.72 -9.09
CA GLY A 110 15.46 3.15 -9.27
C GLY A 110 16.31 2.96 -8.01
N SER A 111 16.87 4.07 -7.52
CA SER A 111 17.63 4.13 -6.25
C SER A 111 16.78 4.39 -5.01
N THR A 112 15.46 4.54 -5.17
CA THR A 112 14.52 4.76 -4.06
C THR A 112 13.86 3.45 -3.67
N THR A 113 13.80 3.19 -2.37
CA THR A 113 12.99 2.10 -1.79
C THR A 113 11.99 2.69 -0.81
N ILE A 114 10.78 2.15 -0.84
CA ILE A 114 9.70 2.54 0.07
C ILE A 114 9.26 1.28 0.80
N ASP A 115 9.42 1.30 2.12
CA ASP A 115 8.94 0.26 3.02
C ASP A 115 7.68 0.82 3.71
N GLU A 116 6.52 0.20 3.51
CA GLU A 116 5.26 0.62 4.14
C GLU A 116 4.67 -0.53 4.95
N THR A 117 4.07 -0.25 6.10
CA THR A 117 3.34 -1.23 6.91
C THR A 117 1.98 -0.64 7.26
N TYR A 118 0.92 -1.41 7.02
CA TYR A 118 -0.47 -1.02 7.28
C TYR A 118 -1.10 -2.02 8.22
N TRP A 119 -1.85 -1.54 9.21
CA TRP A 119 -2.61 -2.40 10.09
C TRP A 119 -3.94 -1.80 10.56
N PHE A 120 -4.90 -2.67 10.85
CA PHE A 120 -6.17 -2.27 11.45
C PHE A 120 -6.06 -2.29 12.98
N ALA A 121 -6.09 -1.11 13.61
CA ALA A 121 -6.18 -1.00 15.06
C ALA A 121 -7.59 -1.32 15.56
N THR A 122 -8.62 -0.99 14.76
CA THR A 122 -10.01 -1.41 14.95
C THR A 122 -10.66 -1.67 13.58
N ASN A 123 -11.95 -2.01 13.54
CA ASN A 123 -12.66 -2.18 12.26
C ASN A 123 -12.76 -0.88 11.43
N ASN A 124 -12.71 0.28 12.09
CA ASN A 124 -12.87 1.59 11.47
C ASN A 124 -11.61 2.46 11.57
N LEU A 125 -10.51 1.94 12.14
CA LEU A 125 -9.24 2.65 12.28
C LEU A 125 -8.11 1.83 11.67
N ARG A 126 -7.52 2.35 10.60
CA ARG A 126 -6.32 1.81 9.96
C ARG A 126 -5.16 2.77 10.22
N LEU A 127 -4.02 2.23 10.59
CA LEU A 127 -2.79 2.97 10.80
C LEU A 127 -1.75 2.51 9.78
N SER A 128 -0.81 3.40 9.45
CA SER A 128 0.34 3.01 8.66
C SER A 128 1.60 3.77 9.03
N THR A 129 2.73 3.12 8.77
CA THR A 129 4.05 3.73 8.79
C THR A 129 4.72 3.55 7.44
N SER A 130 5.47 4.54 6.99
CA SER A 130 6.31 4.40 5.81
C SER A 130 7.71 4.95 6.01
N ILE A 131 8.68 4.31 5.38
CA ILE A 131 10.08 4.72 5.36
C ILE A 131 10.50 4.82 3.90
N VAL A 132 10.95 6.01 3.50
CA VAL A 132 11.53 6.25 2.17
C VAL A 132 13.04 6.30 2.32
N LYS A 133 13.74 5.45 1.56
CA LYS A 133 15.20 5.45 1.48
C LYS A 133 15.65 5.78 0.06
N ARG A 134 16.68 6.59 -0.08
CA ARG A 134 17.35 6.90 -1.35
C ARG A 134 18.81 6.50 -1.23
N PHE A 135 19.31 5.67 -2.15
CA PHE A 135 20.65 5.08 -2.06
C PHE A 135 20.91 4.40 -0.70
N ASN A 136 19.91 3.67 -0.19
CA ASN A 136 19.93 2.98 1.11
C ASN A 136 19.96 3.89 2.36
N THR A 137 19.96 5.22 2.19
CA THR A 137 19.86 6.19 3.29
C THR A 137 18.41 6.59 3.51
N CYS A 138 17.95 6.57 4.77
CA CYS A 138 16.61 7.05 5.12
C CYS A 138 16.51 8.56 4.86
N VAL A 139 15.51 8.97 4.07
CA VAL A 139 15.28 10.39 3.71
C VAL A 139 13.97 10.93 4.26
N ALA A 140 12.97 10.08 4.47
CA ALA A 140 11.71 10.46 5.10
C ALA A 140 11.07 9.30 5.84
N VAL A 141 10.35 9.62 6.90
CA VAL A 141 9.47 8.69 7.63
C VAL A 141 8.08 9.29 7.74
N SER A 142 7.04 8.47 7.64
CA SER A 142 5.66 8.94 7.80
C SER A 142 4.87 8.05 8.75
N PHE A 143 3.91 8.65 9.43
CA PHE A 143 2.83 7.97 10.14
C PHE A 143 1.49 8.47 9.60
N CYS A 144 0.55 7.55 9.41
CA CYS A 144 -0.79 7.85 8.93
C CYS A 144 -1.84 7.22 9.84
N SER A 145 -2.88 7.99 10.15
CA SER A 145 -4.11 7.49 10.76
C SER A 145 -5.26 7.67 9.78
N GLU A 146 -6.02 6.60 9.56
CA GLU A 146 -7.13 6.58 8.62
C GLU A 146 -8.40 6.09 9.34
N ILE A 147 -9.44 6.92 9.37
CA ILE A 147 -10.72 6.62 10.00
C ILE A 147 -11.76 6.39 8.90
N LYS A 148 -12.47 5.26 8.98
CA LYS A 148 -13.52 4.88 8.04
C LYS A 148 -14.77 5.73 8.25
N ILE A 149 -15.38 6.16 7.14
CA ILE A 149 -16.65 6.91 7.07
C ILE A 149 -17.77 5.98 6.60
#